data_AF-H2ZNY7-F1
#
_entry.id   AF-H2ZNY7-F1
#
_cell.length_a   1.000
_cell.length_b   1.000
_cell.length_c   1.000
_cell.angle_alpha   90.00
_cell.angle_beta   90.00
_cell.angle_gamma   90.00
#
_symmetry.space_group_name_H-M   'P 1'
#
loop_
_entity.id
_entity.type
_entity.pdbx_description
1 polymer ?
#
loop_
_entity_poly.entity_id
_entity_poly.type
_entity_poly.pdbx_seq_one_letter_code
_entity_poly.pdbx_strand_id
1 'polypeptide(L)'
;KKKKHKKKKESKKSKQKQSEEEIPPPPPTPQMSRYKLLGENDDIRIDFETRCIPRQEKKITVSVIFSNLSSNFIKNIEFNVLDTLNTRLIRDEKSSQHDALSVPFSLPPSARNECQLDFSATSVTMPQRLKGTVTYMLQDETRQHTNQEKLDFKLHLPCSSYLIPSPLSSHHFTKLLSSGDLGDKATLQLNKPDITLEVFLQRLCFYLKFSVVEQIGESASLYSASIQQHHVCLLVKTVNAGISVDGKSDNSSLLSNIMDEVKTVAQP
;
A
#
# COMPACT_ATOMS: atom_id res chain seq x y z
N LYS A 1 42.00 -51.70 -60.06
CA LYS A 1 41.76 -52.04 -58.63
C LYS A 1 41.30 -50.77 -57.89
N LYS A 2 40.08 -50.81 -57.29
CA LYS A 2 39.41 -49.90 -56.30
C LYS A 2 39.26 -48.39 -56.68
N LYS A 3 38.09 -47.92 -57.15
CA LYS A 3 36.89 -47.35 -56.43
C LYS A 3 37.23 -46.07 -55.63
N LYS A 4 36.53 -44.91 -55.69
CA LYS A 4 35.23 -44.50 -56.26
C LYS A 4 35.13 -42.95 -56.23
N HIS A 5 34.49 -42.36 -57.25
CA HIS A 5 34.09 -40.95 -57.41
C HIS A 5 33.23 -40.38 -56.26
N LYS A 6 33.36 -39.07 -55.95
CA LYS A 6 32.21 -38.19 -55.62
C LYS A 6 32.50 -36.70 -55.88
N LYS A 7 31.92 -36.18 -56.98
CA LYS A 7 31.87 -34.77 -57.38
C LYS A 7 30.83 -34.03 -56.52
N LYS A 8 31.20 -32.84 -56.01
CA LYS A 8 30.33 -31.84 -55.36
C LYS A 8 29.28 -31.36 -56.36
N LYS A 9 28.00 -31.33 -55.95
CA LYS A 9 26.89 -30.72 -56.71
C LYS A 9 26.12 -29.80 -55.77
N GLU A 10 25.88 -28.59 -56.25
CA GLU A 10 25.13 -27.50 -55.62
C GLU A 10 23.72 -27.90 -55.21
N SER A 11 23.25 -27.39 -54.08
CA SER A 11 21.83 -27.30 -53.75
C SER A 11 21.50 -25.93 -53.15
N LYS A 12 20.59 -25.23 -53.85
CA LYS A 12 19.99 -23.94 -53.52
C LYS A 12 19.33 -23.99 -52.14
N LYS A 13 19.77 -23.13 -51.22
CA LYS A 13 19.14 -22.92 -49.91
C LYS A 13 18.04 -21.86 -50.04
N SER A 14 16.79 -22.29 -49.94
CA SER A 14 15.58 -21.48 -49.83
C SER A 14 15.63 -20.62 -48.55
N LYS A 15 15.56 -19.30 -48.72
CA LYS A 15 15.36 -18.33 -47.63
C LYS A 15 13.90 -18.40 -47.15
N GLN A 16 13.67 -19.05 -46.01
CA GLN A 16 12.44 -18.87 -45.23
C GLN A 16 12.61 -17.59 -44.39
N LYS A 17 11.76 -16.58 -44.68
CA LYS A 17 11.58 -15.43 -43.80
C LYS A 17 10.76 -15.90 -42.58
N GLN A 18 11.38 -15.95 -41.41
CA GLN A 18 10.66 -15.99 -40.14
C GLN A 18 10.14 -14.58 -39.87
N SER A 19 8.82 -14.46 -39.79
CA SER A 19 8.13 -13.33 -39.19
C SER A 19 8.33 -13.41 -37.68
N GLU A 20 9.09 -12.48 -37.10
CA GLU A 20 9.03 -12.18 -35.68
C GLU A 20 7.63 -11.61 -35.41
N GLU A 21 6.78 -12.38 -34.73
CA GLU A 21 5.61 -11.82 -34.05
C GLU A 21 6.12 -10.90 -32.94
N GLU A 22 6.04 -9.60 -33.22
CA GLU A 22 6.27 -8.54 -32.26
C GLU A 22 5.19 -8.65 -31.19
N ILE A 23 5.55 -9.25 -30.04
CA ILE A 23 4.68 -9.34 -28.87
C ILE A 23 4.34 -7.89 -28.47
N PRO A 24 3.06 -7.47 -28.50
CA PRO A 24 2.70 -6.11 -28.13
C PRO A 24 3.17 -5.86 -26.69
N PRO A 25 3.75 -4.68 -26.39
CA PRO A 25 4.17 -4.35 -25.05
C PRO A 25 2.97 -4.51 -24.10
N PRO A 26 3.20 -5.07 -22.89
CA PRO A 26 2.13 -5.21 -21.93
C PRO A 26 1.46 -3.84 -21.72
N PRO A 27 0.11 -3.80 -21.59
CA PRO A 27 -0.60 -2.55 -21.38
C PRO A 27 0.03 -1.81 -20.20
N PRO A 28 0.16 -0.47 -20.28
CA PRO A 28 0.78 0.30 -19.20
C PRO A 28 0.03 0.01 -17.91
N THR A 29 0.72 -0.61 -16.97
CA THR A 29 0.20 -0.81 -15.62
C THR A 29 -0.18 0.55 -15.06
N PRO A 30 -1.38 0.72 -14.48
CA PRO A 30 -1.77 2.00 -13.89
C PRO A 30 -0.67 2.46 -12.93
N GLN A 31 -0.26 3.73 -13.01
CA GLN A 31 0.64 4.34 -12.04
C GLN A 31 -0.10 4.45 -10.70
N MET A 32 -0.19 3.33 -9.98
CA MET A 32 -0.79 3.29 -8.67
C MET A 32 0.20 3.92 -7.68
N SER A 33 -0.24 4.95 -6.97
CA SER A 33 0.50 5.53 -5.84
C SER A 33 -0.18 5.12 -4.54
N ARG A 34 0.61 4.74 -3.54
CA ARG A 34 0.10 4.51 -2.18
C ARG A 34 0.08 5.78 -1.34
N TYR A 35 0.70 6.86 -1.82
CA TYR A 35 0.62 8.16 -1.15
C TYR A 35 -0.79 8.71 -1.25
N LYS A 36 -1.31 9.14 -0.11
CA LYS A 36 -2.62 9.77 0.03
C LYS A 36 -2.43 11.19 0.56
N LEU A 37 -3.30 12.10 0.15
CA LEU A 37 -3.30 13.46 0.68
C LEU A 37 -3.62 13.43 2.18
N LEU A 38 -2.77 14.07 2.98
CA LEU A 38 -3.01 14.31 4.41
C LEU A 38 -3.69 15.67 4.63
N GLY A 39 -3.22 16.69 3.91
CA GLY A 39 -3.74 18.05 3.96
C GLY A 39 -3.00 18.96 2.98
N GLU A 40 -3.64 20.04 2.56
CA GLU A 40 -3.11 21.02 1.61
C GLU A 40 -3.72 22.40 1.92
N ASN A 41 -2.92 23.45 1.81
CA ASN A 41 -3.33 24.85 1.76
C ASN A 41 -2.50 25.58 0.69
N ASP A 42 -2.58 26.92 0.66
CA ASP A 42 -1.88 27.73 -0.35
C ASP A 42 -0.34 27.65 -0.25
N ASP A 43 0.19 27.26 0.91
CA ASP A 43 1.64 27.26 1.17
C ASP A 43 2.27 25.87 1.10
N ILE A 44 1.56 24.84 1.57
CA ILE A 44 2.12 23.51 1.75
C ILE A 44 1.11 22.42 1.39
N ARG A 45 1.62 21.38 0.73
CA ARG A 45 0.92 20.12 0.51
C ARG A 45 1.61 19.00 1.24
N ILE A 46 0.83 18.16 1.91
CA ILE A 46 1.32 17.04 2.70
C ILE A 46 0.67 15.75 2.21
N ASP A 47 1.48 14.83 1.68
CA ASP A 47 1.06 13.49 1.29
C ASP A 47 1.70 12.45 2.22
N PHE A 48 1.05 11.32 2.44
CA PHE A 48 1.56 10.27 3.33
C PHE A 48 1.35 8.85 2.80
N GLU A 49 2.21 7.93 3.23
CA GLU A 49 2.11 6.49 2.97
C GLU A 49 2.41 5.71 4.26
N THR A 50 1.72 4.58 4.48
CA THR A 50 1.99 3.69 5.61
C THR A 50 2.93 2.56 5.23
N ARG A 51 3.91 2.28 6.09
CA ARG A 51 4.90 1.21 5.95
C ARG A 51 4.95 0.39 7.23
N CYS A 52 4.98 -0.93 7.08
CA CYS A 52 5.15 -1.87 8.19
C CYS A 52 6.48 -2.59 8.01
N ILE A 53 7.26 -2.68 9.08
CA ILE A 53 8.51 -3.44 9.09
C ILE A 53 8.19 -4.83 9.66
N PRO A 54 8.46 -5.91 8.92
CA PRO A 54 8.31 -7.26 9.46
C PRO A 54 9.07 -7.41 10.79
N ARG A 55 8.48 -8.12 11.75
CA ARG A 55 9.01 -8.35 13.13
C ARG A 55 8.87 -7.18 14.10
N GLN A 56 8.29 -6.04 13.68
CA GLN A 56 7.93 -4.95 14.60
C GLN A 56 6.43 -4.94 14.84
N GLU A 57 5.98 -5.81 15.75
CA GLU A 57 4.57 -6.16 15.89
C GLU A 57 3.67 -5.06 16.44
N LYS A 58 4.27 -4.03 17.03
CA LYS A 58 3.57 -2.90 17.66
C LYS A 58 3.94 -1.56 17.04
N LYS A 59 4.62 -1.54 15.89
CA LYS A 59 5.08 -0.30 15.27
C LYS A 59 4.66 -0.22 13.81
N ILE A 60 4.17 0.95 13.43
CA ILE A 60 3.90 1.33 12.05
C ILE A 60 4.63 2.64 11.75
N THR A 61 5.23 2.74 10.57
CA THR A 61 5.92 3.94 10.12
C THR A 61 5.03 4.65 9.10
N VAL A 62 4.83 5.95 9.29
CA VAL A 62 4.15 6.82 8.35
C VAL A 62 5.21 7.69 7.66
N SER A 63 5.37 7.48 6.36
CA SER A 63 6.24 8.28 5.49
C SER A 63 5.45 9.51 5.06
N VAL A 64 5.92 10.71 5.40
CA VAL A 64 5.22 11.97 5.14
C VAL A 64 6.07 12.85 4.24
N ILE A 65 5.53 13.22 3.08
CA ILE A 65 6.13 14.14 2.13
C ILE A 65 5.53 15.52 2.33
N PHE A 66 6.40 16.49 2.58
CA PHE A 66 6.04 17.91 2.65
C PHE A 66 6.50 18.58 1.36
N SER A 67 5.59 19.25 0.66
CA SER A 67 5.86 19.97 -0.59
C SER A 67 5.53 21.44 -0.39
N ASN A 68 6.51 22.33 -0.60
CA ASN A 68 6.32 23.76 -0.52
C ASN A 68 5.70 24.28 -1.82
N LEU A 69 4.48 24.81 -1.73
CA LEU A 69 3.74 25.43 -2.82
C LEU A 69 3.93 26.95 -2.88
N SER A 70 4.41 27.55 -1.79
CA SER A 70 4.66 28.99 -1.69
C SER A 70 5.94 29.42 -2.40
N SER A 71 6.08 30.74 -2.58
CA SER A 71 7.32 31.40 -2.98
C SER A 71 8.27 31.68 -1.81
N ASN A 72 7.90 31.33 -0.58
CA ASN A 72 8.67 31.61 0.64
C ASN A 72 9.40 30.35 1.14
N PHE A 73 10.42 30.54 1.98
CA PHE A 73 11.02 29.41 2.71
C PHE A 73 10.10 28.93 3.82
N ILE A 74 9.88 27.63 3.90
CA ILE A 74 9.19 27.00 5.04
C ILE A 74 10.24 26.46 6.01
N LYS A 75 10.16 26.89 7.27
CA LYS A 75 11.07 26.48 8.35
C LYS A 75 10.30 26.08 9.61
N ASN A 76 11.02 25.49 10.55
CA ASN A 76 10.50 25.11 11.88
C ASN A 76 9.19 24.34 11.76
N ILE A 77 9.18 23.34 10.87
CA ILE A 77 8.01 22.49 10.66
C ILE A 77 7.88 21.59 11.88
N GLU A 78 6.73 21.65 12.53
CA GLU A 78 6.39 20.82 13.67
C GLU A 78 5.12 20.02 13.35
N PHE A 79 5.21 18.70 13.52
CA PHE A 79 4.13 17.77 13.28
C PHE A 79 3.59 17.25 14.60
N ASN A 80 2.28 17.35 14.82
CA ASN A 80 1.65 16.77 16.00
C ASN A 80 0.38 16.00 15.65
N VAL A 81 0.09 14.99 16.45
CA VAL A 81 -1.18 14.27 16.44
C VAL A 81 -1.67 14.04 17.86
N LEU A 82 -2.98 14.07 18.01
CA LEU A 82 -3.64 13.63 19.22
C LEU A 82 -3.65 12.11 19.26
N ASP A 83 -2.89 11.57 20.21
CA ASP A 83 -2.83 10.14 20.51
C ASP A 83 -4.23 9.57 20.78
N THR A 84 -4.38 8.29 20.46
CA THR A 84 -5.57 7.49 20.80
C THR A 84 -5.17 6.33 21.72
N LEU A 85 -6.16 5.59 22.24
CA LEU A 85 -5.89 4.40 23.05
C LEU A 85 -5.10 3.32 22.26
N ASN A 86 -5.37 3.22 20.96
CA ASN A 86 -4.84 2.14 20.12
C ASN A 86 -3.67 2.56 19.24
N THR A 87 -3.43 3.86 19.05
CA THR A 87 -2.32 4.36 18.24
C THR A 87 -1.78 5.65 18.82
N ARG A 88 -0.46 5.69 19.03
CA ARG A 88 0.26 6.82 19.61
C ARG A 88 1.50 7.14 18.81
N LEU A 89 1.75 8.42 18.57
CA LEU A 89 3.00 8.86 17.93
C LEU A 89 4.17 8.58 18.87
N ILE A 90 5.19 7.89 18.37
CA ILE A 90 6.43 7.66 19.11
C ILE A 90 7.23 8.95 19.04
N ARG A 91 7.48 9.52 20.21
CA ARG A 91 8.26 10.73 20.40
C ARG A 91 9.50 10.40 21.24
N ASP A 92 10.47 11.30 21.29
CA ASP A 92 11.69 11.10 22.09
C ASP A 92 11.37 10.87 23.56
N GLU A 93 12.18 10.08 24.26
CA GLU A 93 11.91 9.63 25.65
C GLU A 93 11.68 10.77 26.66
N LYS A 94 12.16 11.99 26.35
CA LYS A 94 12.02 13.18 27.19
C LYS A 94 10.80 14.05 26.86
N SER A 95 10.07 13.71 25.80
CA SER A 95 8.94 14.49 25.31
C SER A 95 7.61 14.00 25.88
N SER A 96 6.69 14.93 26.10
CA SER A 96 5.33 14.65 26.54
C SER A 96 4.46 14.13 25.39
N GLN A 97 3.32 13.50 25.70
CA GLN A 97 2.35 13.04 24.69
C GLN A 97 1.69 14.20 23.92
N HIS A 98 1.87 15.45 24.37
CA HIS A 98 1.34 16.64 23.71
C HIS A 98 2.39 17.36 22.86
N ASP A 99 3.66 16.97 22.97
CA ASP A 99 4.75 17.66 22.29
C ASP A 99 4.71 17.37 20.78
N ALA A 100 4.98 18.40 19.99
CA ALA A 100 5.11 18.26 18.54
C ALA A 100 6.49 17.70 18.18
N LEU A 101 6.57 16.94 17.09
CA LEU A 101 7.82 16.49 16.51
C LEU A 101 8.35 17.52 15.54
N SER A 102 9.56 18.01 15.80
CA SER A 102 10.27 18.86 14.86
C SER A 102 10.76 18.05 13.67
N VAL A 103 10.40 18.48 12.46
CA VAL A 103 10.88 17.87 11.22
C VAL A 103 12.28 18.41 10.93
N PRO A 104 13.29 17.55 10.65
CA PRO A 104 14.70 17.93 10.64
C PRO A 104 15.15 18.60 9.34
N PHE A 105 14.29 19.39 8.70
CA PHE A 105 14.61 20.11 7.48
C PHE A 105 13.78 21.39 7.33
N SER A 106 14.23 22.23 6.39
CA SER A 106 13.46 23.35 5.85
C SER A 106 13.21 23.12 4.38
N LEU A 107 12.17 23.76 3.83
CA LEU A 107 11.81 23.63 2.42
C LEU A 107 11.97 24.99 1.73
N PRO A 108 12.92 25.12 0.80
CA PRO A 108 12.94 26.22 -0.16
C PRO A 108 11.65 26.26 -0.99
N PRO A 109 11.35 27.38 -1.67
CA PRO A 109 10.25 27.47 -2.61
C PRO A 109 10.26 26.32 -3.62
N SER A 110 9.08 25.74 -3.89
CA SER A 110 8.90 24.60 -4.82
C SER A 110 9.67 23.32 -4.46
N ALA A 111 10.33 23.25 -3.30
CA ALA A 111 11.02 22.04 -2.86
C ALA A 111 10.08 21.08 -2.14
N ARG A 112 10.45 19.79 -2.14
CA ARG A 112 9.79 18.76 -1.35
C ARG A 112 10.81 17.93 -0.59
N ASN A 113 10.43 17.43 0.58
CA ASN A 113 11.24 16.48 1.32
C ASN A 113 10.36 15.51 2.12
N GLU A 114 10.92 14.37 2.51
CA GLU A 114 10.23 13.29 3.19
C GLU A 114 10.78 13.09 4.60
N CYS A 115 9.90 12.88 5.58
CA CYS A 115 10.28 12.37 6.90
C CYS A 115 9.51 11.09 7.24
N GLN A 116 10.03 10.33 8.19
CA GLN A 116 9.38 9.13 8.70
C GLN A 116 8.96 9.35 10.15
N LEU A 117 7.70 9.05 10.43
CA LEU A 117 7.09 9.19 11.74
C LEU A 117 6.66 7.81 12.23
N ASP A 118 7.20 7.37 13.35
CA ASP A 118 6.86 6.07 13.92
C ASP A 118 5.68 6.20 14.88
N PHE A 119 4.75 5.25 14.79
CA PHE A 119 3.60 5.15 15.67
C PHE A 119 3.59 3.77 16.33
N SER A 120 3.29 3.77 17.63
CA SER A 120 2.98 2.54 18.36
C SER A 120 1.52 2.17 18.14
N ALA A 121 1.24 0.88 17.96
CA ALA A 121 -0.09 0.33 17.77
C ALA A 121 -0.40 -0.73 18.85
N THR A 122 -1.33 -0.41 19.75
CA THR A 122 -1.81 -1.35 20.78
C THR A 122 -2.80 -2.34 20.18
N SER A 123 -3.64 -1.90 19.25
CA SER A 123 -4.61 -2.73 18.53
C SER A 123 -4.67 -2.31 17.06
N VAL A 124 -4.82 -3.31 16.18
CA VAL A 124 -4.84 -3.14 14.72
C VAL A 124 -6.15 -3.61 14.09
N THR A 125 -7.11 -4.04 14.91
CA THR A 125 -8.36 -4.68 14.46
C THR A 125 -9.46 -3.68 14.11
N MET A 126 -9.23 -2.39 14.39
CA MET A 126 -10.14 -1.28 14.07
C MET A 126 -9.38 -0.11 13.44
N PRO A 127 -9.95 0.59 12.46
CA PRO A 127 -9.33 1.75 11.83
C PRO A 127 -9.14 2.89 12.82
N GLN A 128 -8.04 3.64 12.68
CA GLN A 128 -7.72 4.77 13.53
C GLN A 128 -7.83 6.10 12.77
N ARG A 129 -8.32 7.13 13.46
CA ARG A 129 -8.43 8.49 12.95
C ARG A 129 -7.81 9.44 13.95
N LEU A 130 -6.58 9.87 13.69
CA LEU A 130 -5.87 10.80 14.56
C LEU A 130 -6.06 12.22 14.02
N LYS A 131 -6.54 13.13 14.87
CA LYS A 131 -6.53 14.57 14.55
C LYS A 131 -5.11 15.07 14.74
N GLY A 132 -4.60 15.86 13.81
CA GLY A 132 -3.26 16.40 13.90
C GLY A 132 -3.14 17.79 13.33
N THR A 133 -1.97 18.38 13.58
CA THR A 133 -1.64 19.74 13.18
C THR A 133 -0.22 19.77 12.66
N VAL A 134 0.02 20.50 11.57
CA VAL A 134 1.35 20.92 11.16
C VAL A 134 1.45 22.41 11.36
N THR A 135 2.42 22.86 12.15
CA THR A 135 2.78 24.27 12.30
C THR A 135 4.12 24.52 11.61
N TYR A 136 4.27 25.68 10.99
CA TYR A 136 5.49 26.04 10.28
C TYR A 136 5.65 27.55 10.20
N MET A 137 6.86 28.00 9.90
CA MET A 137 7.18 29.41 9.68
C MET A 137 7.45 29.68 8.20
N LEU A 138 6.70 30.61 7.62
CA LEU A 138 6.98 31.19 6.31
C LEU A 138 7.96 32.33 6.46
N GLN A 139 9.10 32.23 5.78
CA GLN A 139 10.12 33.26 5.75
C GLN A 139 10.34 33.74 4.31
N ASP A 140 10.11 35.02 4.09
CA ASP A 140 10.39 35.67 2.82
C ASP A 140 11.91 35.78 2.55
N GLU A 141 12.31 36.00 1.29
CA GLU A 141 13.70 36.05 0.85
C GLU A 141 14.53 37.10 1.61
N THR A 142 13.90 38.23 1.96
CA THR A 142 14.53 39.32 2.72
C THR A 142 14.82 38.95 4.18
N ARG A 143 14.26 37.83 4.68
CA ARG A 143 14.31 37.37 6.08
C ARG A 143 13.75 38.35 7.11
N GLN A 144 13.11 39.43 6.69
CA GLN A 144 12.57 40.47 7.57
C GLN A 144 11.18 40.11 8.10
N HIS A 145 10.42 39.32 7.36
CA HIS A 145 9.08 38.90 7.73
C HIS A 145 9.03 37.38 7.90
N THR A 146 8.57 36.95 9.08
CA THR A 146 8.31 35.55 9.40
C THR A 146 6.91 35.42 9.95
N ASN A 147 6.05 34.65 9.29
CA ASN A 147 4.70 34.35 9.76
C ASN A 147 4.61 32.89 10.18
N GLN A 148 3.88 32.63 11.26
CA GLN A 148 3.59 31.28 11.69
C GLN A 148 2.23 30.86 11.13
N GLU A 149 2.23 29.74 10.42
CA GLU A 149 1.04 29.15 9.82
C GLU A 149 0.73 27.79 10.43
N LYS A 150 -0.52 27.36 10.25
CA LYS A 150 -1.03 26.10 10.81
C LYS A 150 -1.97 25.41 9.82
N LEU A 151 -1.74 24.12 9.62
CA LEU A 151 -2.60 23.22 8.86
C LEU A 151 -3.15 22.12 9.76
N ASP A 152 -4.46 22.08 9.94
CA ASP A 152 -5.17 21.01 10.64
C ASP A 152 -5.47 19.84 9.68
N PHE A 153 -5.24 18.60 10.12
CA PHE A 153 -5.47 17.40 9.31
C PHE A 153 -6.06 16.23 10.11
N LYS A 154 -6.49 15.19 9.40
CA LYS A 154 -6.92 13.91 9.98
C LYS A 154 -6.15 12.76 9.34
N LEU A 155 -5.26 12.14 10.10
CA LEU A 155 -4.55 10.94 9.67
C LEU A 155 -5.46 9.73 9.83
N HIS A 156 -5.86 9.13 8.70
CA HIS A 156 -6.65 7.91 8.66
C HIS A 156 -5.76 6.69 8.42
N LEU A 157 -5.71 5.80 9.41
CA LEU A 157 -5.02 4.52 9.36
C LEU A 157 -6.07 3.40 9.30
N PRO A 158 -6.48 2.96 8.09
CA PRO A 158 -7.35 1.80 7.95
C PRO A 158 -6.67 0.51 8.45
N CYS A 159 -7.43 -0.57 8.62
CA CYS A 159 -6.88 -1.87 9.06
C CYS A 159 -5.81 -2.39 8.10
N SER A 160 -5.98 -2.17 6.78
CA SER A 160 -4.94 -2.48 5.78
C SER A 160 -3.62 -1.73 5.99
N SER A 161 -3.60 -0.62 6.74
CA SER A 161 -2.35 0.07 7.09
C SER A 161 -1.42 -0.83 7.88
N TYR A 162 -1.97 -1.73 8.69
CA TYR A 162 -1.23 -2.63 9.57
C TYR A 162 -0.98 -4.01 8.96
N LEU A 163 -1.44 -4.27 7.73
CA LEU A 163 -1.16 -5.51 7.02
C LEU A 163 0.26 -5.52 6.45
N ILE A 164 0.86 -6.70 6.42
CA ILE A 164 2.15 -6.97 5.77
C ILE A 164 1.90 -7.95 4.64
N PRO A 165 2.38 -7.66 3.41
CA PRO A 165 2.38 -8.65 2.34
C PRO A 165 3.36 -9.76 2.72
N SER A 166 2.82 -10.90 3.11
CA SER A 166 3.59 -12.07 3.54
C SER A 166 3.35 -13.21 2.56
N PRO A 167 4.33 -13.57 1.71
CA PRO A 167 4.16 -14.70 0.81
C PRO A 167 4.03 -15.98 1.65
N LEU A 168 2.97 -16.75 1.39
CA LEU A 168 2.69 -18.01 2.07
C LEU A 168 2.58 -19.11 1.04
N SER A 169 3.32 -20.22 1.23
CA SER A 169 3.23 -21.36 0.33
C SER A 169 1.86 -22.02 0.42
N SER A 170 1.38 -22.62 -0.69
CA SER A 170 0.09 -23.29 -0.73
C SER A 170 -0.06 -24.35 0.37
N HIS A 171 1.01 -25.12 0.65
CA HIS A 171 1.03 -26.10 1.74
C HIS A 171 0.78 -25.47 3.13
N HIS A 172 1.47 -24.37 3.46
CA HIS A 172 1.26 -23.68 4.74
C HIS A 172 -0.12 -23.01 4.80
N PHE A 173 -0.61 -22.48 3.69
CA PHE A 173 -1.95 -21.91 3.60
C PHE A 173 -3.04 -22.97 3.83
N THR A 174 -2.93 -24.15 3.20
CA THR A 174 -3.84 -25.27 3.46
C THR A 174 -3.81 -25.68 4.93
N LYS A 175 -2.61 -25.79 5.53
CA LYS A 175 -2.46 -26.12 6.95
C LYS A 175 -3.18 -25.09 7.83
N LEU A 176 -2.99 -23.80 7.57
CA LEU A 176 -3.65 -22.71 8.30
C LEU A 176 -5.17 -22.77 8.16
N LEU A 177 -5.69 -22.97 6.95
CA LEU A 177 -7.14 -23.12 6.73
C LEU A 177 -7.74 -24.35 7.45
N SER A 178 -6.94 -25.40 7.62
CA SER A 178 -7.32 -26.63 8.31
C SER A 178 -7.07 -26.63 9.82
N SER A 179 -6.41 -25.61 10.37
CA SER A 179 -6.00 -25.60 11.78
C SER A 179 -7.17 -25.42 12.75
N GLY A 180 -8.26 -24.81 12.28
CA GLY A 180 -9.40 -24.44 13.11
C GLY A 180 -9.26 -23.06 13.77
N ASP A 181 -8.11 -22.40 13.64
CA ASP A 181 -7.84 -21.09 14.27
C ASP A 181 -8.57 -19.93 13.57
N LEU A 182 -8.92 -20.11 12.30
CA LEU A 182 -9.66 -19.11 11.50
C LEU A 182 -11.18 -19.31 11.64
N GLY A 183 -11.69 -19.00 12.83
CA GLY A 183 -13.09 -19.18 13.20
C GLY A 183 -14.04 -18.19 12.51
N ASP A 184 -13.60 -16.95 12.30
CA ASP A 184 -14.42 -15.88 11.77
C ASP A 184 -14.51 -15.91 10.25
N LYS A 185 -15.69 -15.62 9.72
CA LYS A 185 -16.02 -15.69 8.29
C LYS A 185 -16.82 -14.48 7.86
N ALA A 186 -16.57 -14.00 6.65
CA ALA A 186 -17.33 -12.94 6.02
C ALA A 186 -17.43 -13.19 4.51
N THR A 187 -18.53 -12.82 3.89
CA THR A 187 -18.71 -12.94 2.43
C THR A 187 -19.19 -11.60 1.87
N LEU A 188 -18.60 -11.19 0.75
CA LEU A 188 -18.95 -10.00 0.00
C LEU A 188 -19.24 -10.39 -1.44
N GLN A 189 -20.38 -9.93 -1.96
CA GLN A 189 -20.73 -10.08 -3.37
C GLN A 189 -20.64 -8.73 -4.07
N LEU A 190 -19.80 -8.66 -5.11
CA LEU A 190 -19.61 -7.49 -5.95
C LEU A 190 -20.32 -7.75 -7.28
N ASN A 191 -21.48 -7.12 -7.45
CA ASN A 191 -22.29 -7.27 -8.66
C ASN A 191 -21.73 -6.37 -9.76
N LYS A 192 -21.31 -6.97 -10.88
CA LYS A 192 -20.85 -6.25 -12.09
C LYS A 192 -19.81 -5.16 -11.78
N PRO A 193 -18.64 -5.51 -11.21
CA PRO A 193 -17.57 -4.52 -11.02
C PRO A 193 -17.11 -4.00 -12.39
N ASP A 194 -16.77 -2.71 -12.47
CA ASP A 194 -16.26 -2.08 -13.70
C ASP A 194 -14.82 -2.48 -14.03
N ILE A 195 -14.27 -3.48 -13.31
CA ILE A 195 -12.88 -3.95 -13.41
C ILE A 195 -12.85 -5.47 -13.59
N THR A 196 -11.84 -5.97 -14.28
CA THR A 196 -11.62 -7.41 -14.45
C THR A 196 -11.11 -8.06 -13.16
N LEU A 197 -11.18 -9.39 -13.07
CA LEU A 197 -10.62 -10.13 -11.94
C LEU A 197 -9.13 -9.83 -11.74
N GLU A 198 -8.35 -9.75 -12.83
CA GLU A 198 -6.91 -9.46 -12.76
C GLU A 198 -6.64 -8.08 -12.16
N VAL A 199 -7.37 -7.06 -12.61
CA VAL A 199 -7.24 -5.70 -12.07
C VAL A 199 -7.65 -5.67 -10.60
N PHE A 200 -8.72 -6.39 -10.24
CA PHE A 200 -9.16 -6.48 -8.85
C PHE A 200 -8.10 -7.13 -7.96
N LEU A 201 -7.53 -8.26 -8.37
CA LEU A 201 -6.45 -8.94 -7.63
C LEU A 201 -5.21 -8.04 -7.49
N GLN A 202 -4.81 -7.35 -8.56
CA GLN A 202 -3.70 -6.40 -8.52
C GLN A 202 -3.95 -5.28 -7.50
N ARG A 203 -5.17 -4.74 -7.46
CA ARG A 203 -5.53 -3.69 -6.50
C ARG A 203 -5.59 -4.22 -5.06
N LEU A 204 -6.07 -5.44 -4.82
CA LEU A 204 -6.02 -6.07 -3.50
C LEU A 204 -4.58 -6.26 -3.02
N CYS A 205 -3.69 -6.73 -3.89
CA CYS A 205 -2.27 -6.85 -3.58
C CYS A 205 -1.62 -5.49 -3.29
N PHE A 206 -1.93 -4.49 -4.11
CA PHE A 206 -1.29 -3.19 -4.03
C PHE A 206 -1.78 -2.35 -2.83
N TYR A 207 -3.09 -2.17 -2.69
CA TYR A 207 -3.68 -1.29 -1.66
C TYR A 207 -3.86 -1.99 -0.32
N LEU A 208 -4.24 -3.27 -0.32
CA LEU A 208 -4.56 -4.02 0.90
C LEU A 208 -3.45 -5.00 1.31
N LYS A 209 -2.33 -5.01 0.58
CA LYS A 209 -1.11 -5.77 0.93
C LYS A 209 -1.37 -7.27 1.05
N PHE A 210 -2.22 -7.81 0.17
CA PHE A 210 -2.39 -9.25 0.02
C PHE A 210 -1.32 -9.86 -0.90
N SER A 211 -1.00 -11.12 -0.65
CA SER A 211 -0.19 -11.95 -1.55
C SER A 211 -1.08 -13.02 -2.16
N VAL A 212 -1.02 -13.21 -3.48
CA VAL A 212 -1.70 -14.33 -4.15
C VAL A 212 -0.95 -15.62 -3.78
N VAL A 213 -1.67 -16.59 -3.21
CA VAL A 213 -1.16 -17.91 -2.83
C VAL A 213 -1.28 -18.89 -4.00
N GLU A 214 -2.44 -18.89 -4.64
CA GLU A 214 -2.74 -19.71 -5.81
C GLU A 214 -3.85 -19.05 -6.63
N GLN A 215 -3.83 -19.28 -7.94
CA GLN A 215 -4.91 -18.91 -8.84
C GLN A 215 -5.21 -20.11 -9.74
N ILE A 216 -6.47 -20.54 -9.75
CA ILE A 216 -6.95 -21.69 -10.50
C ILE A 216 -8.20 -21.25 -11.26
N GLY A 217 -8.05 -21.05 -12.58
CA GLY A 217 -9.12 -20.52 -13.42
C GLY A 217 -9.63 -19.17 -12.92
N GLU A 218 -10.94 -19.08 -12.74
CA GLU A 218 -11.67 -17.88 -12.29
C GLU A 218 -11.68 -17.72 -10.76
N SER A 219 -10.67 -18.25 -10.07
CA SER A 219 -10.59 -18.23 -8.60
C SER A 219 -9.17 -18.00 -8.13
N ALA A 220 -9.01 -17.20 -7.08
CA ALA A 220 -7.72 -16.92 -6.46
C ALA A 220 -7.82 -16.95 -4.93
N SER A 221 -6.85 -17.60 -4.31
CA SER A 221 -6.64 -17.58 -2.87
C SER A 221 -5.59 -16.53 -2.54
N LEU A 222 -5.88 -15.63 -1.61
CA LEU A 222 -4.97 -14.59 -1.15
C LEU A 222 -4.77 -14.67 0.35
N TYR A 223 -3.60 -14.21 0.80
CA TYR A 223 -3.23 -14.18 2.20
C TYR A 223 -2.55 -12.86 2.58
N SER A 224 -2.85 -12.38 3.78
CA SER A 224 -2.15 -11.29 4.44
C SER A 224 -2.17 -11.50 5.95
N ALA A 225 -1.26 -10.85 6.66
CA ALA A 225 -1.23 -10.86 8.11
C ALA A 225 -0.98 -9.46 8.66
N SER A 226 -1.60 -9.14 9.78
CA SER A 226 -1.32 -7.89 10.48
C SER A 226 0.07 -7.92 11.14
N ILE A 227 0.58 -6.75 11.52
CA ILE A 227 1.81 -6.64 12.34
C ILE A 227 1.69 -7.45 13.65
N GLN A 228 0.48 -7.65 14.18
CA GLN A 228 0.21 -8.44 15.39
C GLN A 228 -0.10 -9.92 15.11
N GLN A 229 0.18 -10.41 13.90
CA GLN A 229 -0.04 -11.81 13.48
C GLN A 229 -1.51 -12.26 13.43
N HIS A 230 -2.46 -11.32 13.28
CA HIS A 230 -3.82 -11.70 12.87
C HIS A 230 -3.83 -12.07 11.40
N HIS A 231 -4.31 -13.26 11.08
CA HIS A 231 -4.32 -13.84 9.75
C HIS A 231 -5.60 -13.44 9.02
N VAL A 232 -5.47 -13.06 7.75
CA VAL A 232 -6.61 -12.82 6.87
C VAL A 232 -6.41 -13.59 5.57
N CYS A 233 -7.33 -14.51 5.30
CA CYS A 233 -7.36 -15.30 4.08
C CYS A 233 -8.57 -14.87 3.25
N LEU A 234 -8.38 -14.63 1.96
CA LEU A 234 -9.46 -14.33 1.03
C LEU A 234 -9.51 -15.39 -0.07
N LEU A 235 -10.72 -15.76 -0.47
CA LEU A 235 -11.01 -16.56 -1.64
C LEU A 235 -11.87 -15.70 -2.57
N VAL A 236 -11.28 -15.27 -3.67
CA VAL A 236 -11.92 -14.44 -4.69
C VAL A 236 -12.34 -15.35 -5.84
N LYS A 237 -13.60 -15.27 -6.26
CA LYS A 237 -14.14 -16.08 -7.36
C LYS A 237 -14.98 -15.21 -8.29
N THR A 238 -14.82 -15.39 -9.59
CA THR A 238 -15.81 -14.87 -10.55
C THR A 238 -17.07 -15.72 -10.42
N VAL A 239 -18.22 -15.09 -10.15
CA VAL A 239 -19.52 -15.75 -10.06
C VAL A 239 -20.50 -15.00 -10.96
N ASN A 240 -20.99 -15.67 -12.00
CA ASN A 240 -21.76 -15.06 -13.07
C ASN A 240 -20.98 -13.90 -13.72
N ALA A 241 -21.54 -12.68 -13.68
CA ALA A 241 -20.91 -11.44 -14.14
C ALA A 241 -20.41 -10.57 -12.95
N GLY A 242 -20.16 -11.17 -11.79
CA GLY A 242 -19.70 -10.50 -10.58
C GLY A 242 -18.51 -11.20 -9.94
N ILE A 243 -18.06 -10.66 -8.81
CA ILE A 243 -16.97 -11.23 -8.01
C ILE A 243 -17.48 -11.52 -6.60
N SER A 244 -17.32 -12.77 -6.17
CA SER A 244 -17.52 -13.20 -4.78
C SER A 244 -16.20 -13.17 -4.04
N VAL A 245 -16.19 -12.60 -2.84
CA VAL A 245 -15.04 -12.62 -1.94
C VAL A 245 -15.46 -13.27 -0.63
N ASP A 246 -14.89 -14.44 -0.33
CA ASP A 246 -15.05 -15.12 0.94
C ASP A 246 -13.81 -14.91 1.80
N GLY A 247 -13.97 -14.34 2.98
CA GLY A 247 -12.91 -14.05 3.92
C GLY A 247 -12.94 -14.96 5.15
N LYS A 248 -11.75 -15.31 5.66
CA LYS A 248 -11.55 -16.00 6.93
C LYS A 248 -10.46 -15.31 7.75
N SER A 249 -10.66 -15.23 9.06
CA SER A 249 -9.67 -14.66 10.00
C SER A 249 -9.80 -15.29 11.39
N ASP A 250 -8.77 -15.09 12.21
CA ASP A 250 -8.79 -15.30 13.66
C ASP A 250 -9.41 -14.11 14.43
N ASN A 251 -9.77 -13.02 13.72
CA ASN A 251 -10.37 -11.84 14.33
C ASN A 251 -11.52 -11.23 13.49
N SER A 252 -12.75 -11.33 14.00
CA SER A 252 -13.97 -10.81 13.36
C SER A 252 -13.94 -9.31 13.06
N SER A 253 -13.52 -8.48 14.01
CA SER A 253 -13.46 -7.02 13.82
C SER A 253 -12.49 -6.65 12.69
N LEU A 254 -11.30 -7.24 12.68
CA LEU A 254 -10.33 -7.03 11.60
C LEU A 254 -10.92 -7.47 10.26
N LEU A 255 -11.49 -8.69 10.20
CA LEU A 255 -12.07 -9.23 8.98
C LEU A 255 -13.17 -8.33 8.42
N SER A 256 -14.10 -7.88 9.26
CA SER A 256 -15.19 -6.98 8.83
C SER A 256 -14.64 -5.70 8.20
N ASN A 257 -13.68 -5.04 8.85
CA ASN A 257 -13.09 -3.81 8.33
C ASN A 257 -12.33 -4.05 7.01
N ILE A 258 -11.58 -5.16 6.90
CA ILE A 258 -10.90 -5.50 5.65
C ILE A 258 -11.92 -5.77 4.52
N MET A 259 -13.05 -6.40 4.80
CA MET A 259 -14.09 -6.63 3.78
C MET A 259 -14.73 -5.32 3.29
N ASP A 260 -14.89 -4.31 4.16
CA ASP A 260 -15.31 -2.96 3.77
C ASP A 260 -14.26 -2.26 2.88
N GLU A 261 -12.98 -2.46 3.17
CA GLU A 261 -11.88 -1.95 2.34
C GLU A 261 -11.82 -2.66 0.98
N VAL A 262 -12.01 -3.98 0.94
CA VAL A 262 -12.12 -4.77 -0.31
C VAL A 262 -13.21 -4.21 -1.22
N LYS A 263 -14.38 -3.87 -0.65
CA LYS A 263 -15.47 -3.24 -1.39
C LYS A 263 -15.08 -1.90 -2.00
N THR A 264 -14.29 -1.10 -1.29
CA THR A 264 -13.81 0.20 -1.76
C THR A 264 -12.83 0.04 -2.93
N VAL A 265 -11.96 -0.98 -2.87
CA VAL A 265 -10.97 -1.27 -3.90
C VAL A 265 -11.59 -1.77 -5.21
N ALA A 266 -12.79 -2.35 -5.13
CA ALA A 266 -13.57 -2.79 -6.28
C ALA A 266 -14.22 -1.65 -7.07
N GLN A 267 -14.34 -0.45 -6.48
CA GLN A 267 -14.90 0.72 -7.14
C GLN A 267 -13.87 1.34 -8.10
N PRO A 268 -14.30 1.96 -9.22
CA PRO A 268 -13.41 2.55 -10.21
C PRO A 268 -12.35 3.48 -9.61
#